data_AF-A0A1F2QTM0-F1
#
_entry.id   AF-A0A1F2QTM0-F1
#
_cell.length_a   1.000
_cell.length_b   1.000
_cell.length_c   1.000
_cell.angle_alpha   90.00
_cell.angle_beta   90.00
_cell.angle_gamma   90.00
#
_symmetry.space_group_name_H-M   'P 1'
#
loop_
_entity.id
_entity.type
_entity.pdbx_description
1 polymer ?
#
loop_
_entity_poly.entity_id
_entity_poly.type
_entity_poly.pdbx_seq_one_letter_code
_entity_poly.pdbx_strand_id
1 'polypeptide(L)'
;MGLALLALVVHTVFGENGYLALRRQRQTLEQLEKEILRLEEENRRLATEIEALKKDPREIERVAREQLKMARPGEKVVTLPEKPPPEKEPETDKKR
;
A
#
# COMPACT_ATOMS: atom_id res chain seq x y z
N MET A 1 -36.63 -45.52 -13.05
CA MET A 1 -35.27 -45.82 -12.56
C MET A 1 -34.17 -45.07 -13.33
N GLY A 2 -34.03 -45.22 -14.65
CA GLY A 2 -32.95 -44.55 -15.40
C GLY A 2 -32.94 -43.02 -15.33
N LEU A 3 -34.11 -42.38 -15.31
CA LEU A 3 -34.24 -40.92 -15.23
C LEU A 3 -33.75 -40.35 -13.89
N ALA A 4 -33.95 -41.09 -12.80
CA ALA A 4 -33.46 -40.70 -11.48
C ALA A 4 -31.93 -40.82 -11.37
N LEU A 5 -31.34 -41.86 -11.97
CA LEU A 5 -29.89 -42.00 -12.07
C LEU A 5 -29.27 -40.88 -12.90
N LEU A 6 -29.91 -40.51 -14.01
CA LEU A 6 -29.44 -39.43 -14.87
C LEU A 6 -29.50 -38.07 -14.15
N ALA A 7 -30.59 -37.81 -13.42
CA ALA A 7 -30.74 -36.61 -12.61
C ALA A 7 -29.68 -36.52 -11.49
N LEU A 8 -29.33 -37.64 -10.86
CA LEU A 8 -28.26 -37.69 -9.85
C LEU A 8 -26.89 -37.38 -10.46
N VAL A 9 -26.57 -37.92 -11.64
CA VAL A 9 -25.30 -37.62 -12.33
C VAL A 9 -25.23 -36.15 -12.74
N VAL A 10 -26.32 -35.59 -13.24
CA VAL A 10 -26.38 -34.15 -13.57
C VAL A 10 -26.21 -33.32 -12.29
N HIS A 11 -26.89 -33.68 -11.20
CA HIS A 11 -26.78 -32.94 -9.94
C HIS A 11 -25.39 -33.02 -9.30
N THR A 12 -24.67 -34.14 -9.41
CA THR A 12 -23.29 -34.24 -8.89
C THR A 12 -22.27 -33.50 -9.75
N VAL A 13 -22.49 -33.45 -11.07
CA VAL A 13 -21.58 -32.76 -12.00
C VAL A 13 -21.85 -31.25 -12.08
N PHE A 14 -23.13 -30.84 -11.95
CA PHE A 14 -23.59 -29.44 -12.07
C PHE A 14 -24.05 -28.81 -10.74
N GLY A 15 -24.03 -29.55 -9.63
CA GLY A 15 -24.35 -29.02 -8.30
C GLY A 15 -23.27 -28.08 -7.77
N GLU A 16 -23.53 -27.48 -6.60
CA GLU A 16 -22.77 -26.37 -6.01
C GLU A 16 -21.24 -26.61 -5.88
N ASN A 17 -20.79 -27.87 -5.83
CA ASN A 17 -19.38 -28.27 -5.78
C ASN A 17 -18.96 -29.19 -6.95
N GLY A 18 -19.68 -29.13 -8.07
CA GLY A 18 -19.45 -29.99 -9.23
C GLY A 18 -18.12 -29.76 -9.93
N TYR A 19 -17.76 -30.66 -10.85
CA TYR A 19 -16.48 -30.67 -11.56
C TYR A 19 -16.14 -29.33 -12.24
N LEU A 20 -17.16 -28.60 -12.71
CA LEU A 20 -16.97 -27.30 -13.34
C LEU A 20 -16.49 -26.22 -12.36
N ALA A 21 -16.98 -26.22 -11.12
CA ALA A 21 -16.57 -25.29 -10.06
C ALA A 21 -15.13 -25.56 -9.64
N LEU A 22 -14.77 -26.85 -9.47
CA LEU A 22 -13.42 -27.27 -9.15
C LEU A 22 -12.41 -26.86 -10.23
N ARG A 23 -12.80 -26.96 -11.51
CA ARG A 23 -11.94 -26.53 -12.62
C ARG A 23 -11.70 -25.02 -12.61
N ARG A 24 -12.74 -24.22 -12.35
CA ARG A 24 -12.61 -22.75 -12.23
C ARG A 24 -11.72 -22.37 -11.06
N GLN A 25 -11.93 -22.98 -9.89
CA GLN A 25 -11.11 -22.74 -8.69
C GLN A 25 -9.63 -23.07 -8.94
N ARG A 26 -9.33 -24.18 -9.62
CA ARG A 26 -7.94 -24.51 -10.00
C ARG A 26 -7.33 -23.45 -10.92
N GLN A 27 -8.07 -22.98 -11.92
CA GLN A 27 -7.58 -21.91 -12.80
C GLN A 27 -7.35 -20.60 -12.04
N THR A 28 -8.25 -20.24 -11.11
CA THR A 28 -8.07 -19.06 -10.25
C THR A 28 -6.84 -19.20 -9.35
N LEU A 29 -6.62 -20.38 -8.76
CA LEU A 29 -5.43 -20.65 -7.95
C LEU A 29 -4.14 -20.49 -8.78
N GLU A 30 -4.07 -21.11 -9.96
CA GLU A 30 -2.91 -20.98 -10.84
C GLU A 30 -2.65 -19.53 -11.28
N GLN A 31 -3.71 -18.73 -11.47
CA GLN A 31 -3.59 -17.31 -11.80
C GLN A 31 -3.05 -16.50 -10.62
N LEU A 32 -3.60 -16.72 -9.42
CA LEU A 32 -3.16 -16.06 -8.19
C LEU A 32 -1.71 -16.39 -7.86
N GLU A 33 -1.29 -17.65 -8.00
CA GLU A 33 0.10 -18.06 -7.78
C GLU A 33 1.06 -17.35 -8.75
N LYS A 34 0.68 -17.23 -10.04
CA LYS A 34 1.47 -16.47 -11.01
C LYS A 34 1.55 -14.98 -10.68
N GLU A 35 0.45 -14.41 -10.19
CA GLU A 35 0.39 -13.01 -9.79
C GLU A 35 1.26 -12.73 -8.56
N ILE A 36 1.24 -13.63 -7.56
CA ILE A 36 2.13 -13.57 -6.40
C ILE A 36 3.59 -13.59 -6.85
N LEU A 37 3.97 -14.55 -7.69
CA LEU A 37 5.36 -14.64 -8.17
C LEU A 37 5.80 -13.39 -8.93
N ARG A 38 4.92 -12.84 -9.77
CA ARG A 38 5.18 -11.60 -10.50
C ARG A 38 5.37 -10.42 -9.55
N LEU A 39 4.49 -10.26 -8.56
CA LEU A 39 4.55 -9.18 -7.58
C LEU A 39 5.79 -9.30 -6.68
N GLU A 40 6.17 -10.51 -6.29
CA GLU A 40 7.39 -10.76 -5.52
C GLU A 40 8.65 -10.38 -6.32
N GLU A 41 8.69 -10.68 -7.61
CA GLU A 41 9.79 -10.29 -8.48
C GLU A 41 9.86 -8.77 -8.65
N GLU A 42 8.71 -8.13 -8.88
CA GLU A 42 8.62 -6.67 -8.99
C GLU A 42 9.05 -5.97 -7.70
N ASN A 43 8.57 -6.46 -6.55
CA ASN A 43 8.97 -5.93 -5.26
C ASN A 43 10.48 -6.09 -5.02
N ARG A 44 11.07 -7.23 -5.38
CA ARG A 44 12.53 -7.44 -5.29
C ARG A 44 13.31 -6.47 -6.18
N ARG A 45 12.83 -6.23 -7.41
CA ARG A 45 13.44 -5.27 -8.34
C ARG A 45 13.37 -3.85 -7.78
N LEU A 46 12.19 -3.43 -7.34
CA LEU A 46 11.97 -2.11 -6.74
C LEU A 46 12.81 -1.92 -5.48
N ALA A 47 12.91 -2.93 -4.62
CA ALA A 47 13.77 -2.88 -3.44
C ALA A 47 15.25 -2.68 -3.82
N THR A 48 15.70 -3.39 -4.85
CA THR A 48 17.08 -3.25 -5.35
C THR A 48 17.32 -1.86 -5.95
N GLU A 49 16.35 -1.32 -6.69
CA GLU A 49 16.41 0.03 -7.26
C GLU A 49 16.41 1.11 -6.17
N ILE A 50 15.55 0.96 -5.15
CA ILE A 50 15.53 1.82 -3.98
C ILE A 50 16.88 1.79 -3.27
N GLU A 51 17.48 0.61 -3.04
CA GLU A 51 18.80 0.52 -2.41
C GLU A 51 19.92 1.11 -3.29
N ALA A 52 19.82 1.00 -4.61
CA ALA A 52 20.75 1.65 -5.53
C ALA A 52 20.62 3.19 -5.50
N LEU A 53 19.39 3.71 -5.48
CA LEU A 53 19.10 5.15 -5.37
C LEU A 53 19.48 5.70 -3.99
N LYS A 54 19.35 4.89 -2.93
CA LYS A 54 19.72 5.21 -1.55
C LYS A 54 21.21 5.35 -1.26
N LYS A 55 22.10 5.04 -2.22
CA LYS A 55 23.55 5.09 -2.01
C LYS A 55 24.10 6.47 -1.65
N ASP A 56 23.32 7.54 -1.73
CA ASP A 56 23.60 8.79 -1.03
C ASP A 56 22.60 9.03 0.14
N PRO A 57 22.72 8.27 1.24
CA PRO A 57 21.70 8.19 2.28
C PRO A 57 21.48 9.52 3.02
N ARG A 58 22.46 10.43 2.97
CA ARG A 58 22.36 11.76 3.61
C ARG A 58 21.44 12.69 2.85
N GLU A 59 21.50 12.71 1.52
CA GLU A 59 20.61 13.56 0.72
C GLU A 59 19.17 13.06 0.75
N ILE A 60 18.96 11.75 0.77
CA ILE A 60 17.61 11.17 0.86
C ILE A 60 16.99 11.39 2.23
N GLU A 61 17.76 11.23 3.30
CA GLU A 61 17.28 11.57 4.65
C GLU A 61 16.96 13.05 4.76
N ARG A 62 17.78 13.92 4.17
CA ARG A 62 17.53 15.35 4.11
C ARG A 62 16.20 15.66 3.40
N VAL A 63 15.98 15.14 2.19
CA VAL A 63 14.73 15.37 1.44
C VAL A 63 13.51 14.78 2.15
N ALA A 64 13.61 13.56 2.70
CA ALA A 64 12.51 12.91 3.41
C ALA A 64 12.09 13.69 4.67
N ARG A 65 13.05 14.21 5.44
CA ARG A 65 12.78 15.00 6.66
C ARG A 65 12.33 16.42 6.35
N GLU A 66 12.99 17.10 5.40
CA GLU A 66 12.76 18.53 5.12
C GLU A 66 11.55 18.76 4.22
N GLN A 67 11.39 17.98 3.15
CA GLN A 67 10.35 18.23 2.14
C GLN A 67 9.10 17.39 2.39
N LEU A 68 9.28 16.11 2.74
CA LEU A 68 8.17 15.17 2.90
C LEU A 68 7.70 15.03 4.35
N LYS A 69 8.41 15.66 5.31
CA LYS A 69 8.14 15.59 6.76
C LYS A 69 7.97 14.15 7.28
N MET A 70 8.66 13.21 6.65
CA MET A 70 8.61 11.79 6.99
C MET A 70 9.50 11.50 8.20
N ALA A 71 9.04 10.60 9.07
CA ALA A 71 9.75 10.15 10.26
C ALA A 71 9.79 8.62 10.31
N ARG A 72 10.82 8.04 10.92
CA ARG A 72 10.93 6.57 11.05
C ARG A 72 9.89 6.04 12.06
N PRO A 73 9.46 4.77 11.94
CA PRO A 73 8.61 4.16 12.96
C PRO A 73 9.24 4.28 14.36
N GLY A 74 8.56 4.99 15.28
CA GLY A 74 9.04 5.26 16.65
C GLY A 74 9.56 6.68 16.90
N GLU A 75 9.75 7.52 15.87
CA GLU A 75 10.10 8.93 16.03
C GLU A 75 8.85 9.82 16.22
N LYS A 76 8.96 10.93 16.98
CA LYS A 76 7.87 11.91 17.19
C LYS A 76 8.17 13.20 16.42
N VAL A 77 7.24 13.63 15.57
CA VAL A 77 7.33 14.91 14.84
C VAL A 77 6.87 16.05 15.74
N VAL A 78 7.72 17.06 15.95
CA VAL A 78 7.41 18.27 16.73
C VAL A 78 7.20 19.44 15.79
N THR A 79 5.99 19.98 15.74
CA THR A 79 5.68 21.24 15.03
C THR A 79 5.65 22.39 16.02
N LEU A 80 6.52 23.37 15.84
CA LEU A 80 6.53 24.58 16.65
C LEU A 80 5.42 25.53 16.17
N PRO A 81 4.59 26.10 17.08
CA PRO A 81 3.64 27.13 16.70
C PRO A 81 4.38 28.39 16.23
N GLU A 82 3.86 29.06 15.20
CA GLU A 82 4.40 30.34 14.74
C GLU A 82 4.39 31.34 15.89
N LYS A 83 5.53 32.04 16.06
CA LYS A 83 5.69 33.06 17.10
C LYS A 83 4.56 34.08 16.97
N PRO A 84 3.80 34.36 18.03
CA PRO A 84 2.71 35.33 17.95
C PRO A 84 3.26 36.67 17.42
N PRO A 85 2.50 37.38 16.58
CA PRO A 85 2.96 38.64 15.98
C PRO A 85 3.44 39.58 17.09
N PRO A 86 4.51 40.36 16.86
CA PRO A 86 4.95 41.34 17.85
C PRO A 86 3.78 42.29 18.12
N GLU A 87 3.33 42.28 19.37
CA GLU A 87 2.28 43.15 19.86
C GLU A 87 2.72 44.58 19.60
N LYS A 88 1.91 45.32 18.82
CA LYS A 88 2.22 46.70 18.43
C LYS A 88 2.39 47.53 19.71
N GLU A 89 3.63 47.91 20.01
CA GLU A 89 3.93 48.91 21.02
C GLU A 89 3.13 50.19 20.67
N PRO A 90 2.39 50.78 21.63
CA PRO A 90 1.61 51.96 21.36
C PRO A 90 2.54 53.11 20.96
N GLU A 91 2.33 53.59 19.73
CA GLU A 91 2.98 54.74 19.13
C GLU A 91 2.88 55.94 20.09
N THR A 92 4.01 56.33 20.65
CA THR A 92 4.09 57.51 21.52
C THR A 92 3.84 58.75 20.67
N ASP A 93 2.68 59.37 20.93
CA ASP A 93 2.27 60.67 20.40
C ASP A 93 3.31 61.74 20.74
N LYS A 94 4.28 61.95 19.85
CA LYS A 94 5.10 63.16 19.81
C LYS A 94 4.36 64.22 19.02
N LYS A 95 3.38 64.86 19.67
CA LYS A 95 2.85 66.14 19.23
C LYS A 95 3.59 67.28 19.93
N ARG A 96 3.98 68.25 19.08
CA ARG A 96 4.63 69.54 19.34
C ARG A 96 4.08 70.32 20.52
#